data_AF-A0A651FK48-F1
#
_entry.id   AF-A0A651FK48-F1
#
_cell.length_a   1.000
_cell.length_b   1.000
_cell.length_c   1.000
_cell.angle_alpha   90.00
_cell.angle_beta   90.00
_cell.angle_gamma   90.00
#
_symmetry.space_group_name_H-M   'P 1'
#
loop_
_entity.id
_entity.type
_entity.pdbx_description
1 polymer ?
#
loop_
_entity_poly.entity_id
_entity_poly.type
_entity_poly.pdbx_seq_one_letter_code
_entity_poly.pdbx_strand_id
1 'polypeptide(L)'
;MLFYVETGQFSIEWNRIETKSVILSQRRRIFQKLSGIFRFAQDDRVYLFNRKLLWRWKGIVEMCPESSGSFDQNFLKDLSDGYIKIDDDYQFLSEKYVYFSFQSEKAKEFSQHGLVRRLSTLQRCIENIHNISPPEKWEKLEREALIDLGINLQSFIANIFGCFDNLAWIWAFEKNIKGKSGKDLSRKDIGLKKEQELYNTLPESIQKYLGEKNDWFVYLTDFRDALVHRIPLYVPPCRVNDAEAKEMKRLESKIWECIKEHRFDDSEALRAEQDRLGQFVPLMMHSYYESKSPIVYFHAQMLCDWGGVVELAKLFLKELQNGQTQGNDRQ
;
A
#
# COMPACT_ATOMS: atom_id res chain seq x y z
N MET A 1 11.50 17.54 10.83
CA MET A 1 10.10 17.95 10.58
C MET A 1 9.28 16.69 10.65
N LEU A 2 8.62 16.43 11.78
CA LEU A 2 7.70 15.31 11.93
C LEU A 2 6.33 15.82 11.47
N PHE A 3 5.62 15.02 10.68
CA PHE A 3 4.31 15.39 10.17
C PHE A 3 3.26 14.52 10.88
N TYR A 4 2.20 15.15 11.36
CA TYR A 4 1.13 14.49 12.11
C TYR A 4 -0.17 14.51 11.30
N VAL A 5 -1.07 13.56 11.57
CA VAL A 5 -2.37 13.48 10.90
C VAL A 5 -3.41 14.17 11.79
N GLU A 6 -3.90 15.34 11.37
CA GLU A 6 -4.99 16.09 12.03
C GLU A 6 -6.37 15.55 11.62
N THR A 7 -7.31 15.52 12.57
CA THR A 7 -8.69 15.09 12.34
C THR A 7 -9.61 16.25 11.96
N GLY A 8 -9.55 16.68 10.71
CA GLY A 8 -10.58 17.55 10.12
C GLY A 8 -10.09 18.94 9.73
N GLN A 9 -10.52 19.36 8.53
CA GLN A 9 -10.35 20.68 7.92
C GLN A 9 -8.91 21.21 7.77
N PHE A 10 -8.40 21.11 6.54
CA PHE A 10 -7.30 21.95 6.08
C PHE A 10 -7.85 23.34 5.73
N SER A 11 -7.58 24.36 6.54
CA SER A 11 -7.66 25.75 6.13
C SER A 11 -6.26 26.31 5.92
N ILE A 12 -5.88 26.56 4.66
CA ILE A 12 -4.66 27.28 4.32
C ILE A 12 -5.04 28.75 4.10
N GLU A 13 -4.65 29.62 5.03
CA GLU A 13 -4.62 31.06 4.79
C GLU A 13 -3.50 31.38 3.80
N TRP A 14 -3.87 31.81 2.61
CA TRP A 14 -2.93 32.34 1.63
C TRP A 14 -2.59 33.79 1.99
N ASN A 15 -1.35 34.03 2.41
CA ASN A 15 -0.80 35.38 2.41
C ASN A 15 -0.74 35.90 0.97
N ARG A 16 -1.50 36.98 0.77
CA ARG A 16 -1.83 37.63 -0.50
C ARG A 16 -0.58 38.34 -1.05
N ILE A 17 0.07 37.78 -2.06
CA ILE A 17 0.94 38.56 -2.94
C ILE A 17 0.01 39.25 -3.95
N GLU A 18 -0.12 40.57 -3.81
CA GLU A 18 -0.84 41.40 -4.76
C GLU A 18 -0.13 41.40 -6.11
N THR A 19 -0.79 40.87 -7.14
CA THR A 19 -0.61 41.36 -8.51
C THR A 19 -1.98 41.52 -9.16
N LYS A 20 -2.36 42.78 -9.36
CA LYS A 20 -3.39 43.26 -10.30
C LYS A 20 -3.04 42.71 -11.70
N SER A 21 -3.91 42.32 -12.64
CA SER A 21 -5.23 42.79 -13.02
C SER A 21 -5.79 41.91 -14.17
N VAL A 22 -7.10 42.02 -14.41
CA VAL A 22 -7.86 41.67 -15.65
C VAL A 22 -8.06 40.18 -15.96
N ILE A 23 -9.21 39.64 -15.53
CA ILE A 23 -10.25 38.93 -16.32
C ILE A 23 -11.31 38.46 -15.30
N LEU A 24 -12.24 39.35 -14.95
CA LEU A 24 -13.41 39.05 -14.11
C LEU A 24 -14.65 39.68 -14.73
N SER A 25 -15.21 39.03 -15.75
CA SER A 25 -16.59 39.33 -16.19
C SER A 25 -17.39 38.12 -16.70
N GLN A 26 -16.83 36.91 -16.78
CA GLN A 26 -17.59 35.73 -17.26
C GLN A 26 -17.92 34.65 -16.21
N ARG A 27 -17.44 34.74 -14.97
CA ARG A 27 -17.70 33.68 -13.95
C ARG A 27 -18.89 33.91 -13.02
N ARG A 28 -19.60 35.04 -13.11
CA ARG A 28 -20.75 35.36 -12.21
C ARG A 28 -22.10 34.77 -12.64
N ARG A 29 -22.21 34.05 -13.76
CA ARG A 29 -23.49 33.46 -14.24
C ARG A 29 -23.67 31.97 -13.99
N ILE A 30 -22.70 31.28 -13.39
CA ILE A 30 -22.80 29.84 -13.07
C ILE A 30 -23.10 29.59 -11.57
N PHE A 31 -22.99 30.61 -10.71
CA PHE A 31 -23.03 30.44 -9.26
C PHE A 31 -24.41 30.67 -8.57
N GLN A 32 -25.51 30.72 -9.32
CA GLN A 32 -26.86 30.96 -8.76
C GLN A 32 -27.91 29.92 -9.18
N LYS A 33 -27.51 28.68 -9.46
CA LYS A 33 -28.47 27.60 -9.79
C LYS A 33 -28.27 26.26 -9.08
N LEU A 34 -27.52 26.22 -7.97
CA LEU A 34 -27.39 25.03 -7.12
C LEU A 34 -27.45 25.38 -5.63
N SER A 35 -28.40 26.22 -5.24
CA SER A 35 -28.83 26.35 -3.84
C SER A 35 -29.93 25.32 -3.58
N GLY A 36 -29.52 24.09 -3.29
CA GLY A 36 -30.44 23.03 -2.93
C GLY A 36 -29.72 21.69 -2.82
N ILE A 37 -29.82 21.10 -1.63
CA ILE A 37 -29.49 19.72 -1.27
C ILE A 37 -28.04 19.49 -0.75
N PHE A 38 -27.99 18.85 0.43
CA PHE A 38 -26.87 18.34 1.23
C PHE A 38 -26.19 19.26 2.26
N ARG A 39 -26.71 19.19 3.50
CA ARG A 39 -25.89 19.07 4.71
C ARG A 39 -25.35 17.63 4.79
N PHE A 40 -24.17 17.49 5.41
CA PHE A 40 -23.31 16.30 5.62
C PHE A 40 -22.19 16.08 4.60
N ALA A 41 -20.96 16.29 5.06
CA ALA A 41 -19.78 15.51 4.71
C ALA A 41 -18.77 15.63 5.87
N GLN A 42 -18.77 14.64 6.76
CA GLN A 42 -17.57 14.25 7.50
C GLN A 42 -16.54 13.74 6.47
N ASP A 43 -15.27 13.83 6.83
CA ASP A 43 -14.13 13.82 5.92
C ASP A 43 -13.85 12.44 5.26
N ASP A 44 -14.23 12.25 3.99
CA ASP A 44 -14.10 11.01 3.19
C ASP A 44 -12.67 10.71 2.66
N ARG A 45 -11.60 11.08 3.37
CA ARG A 45 -10.21 11.04 2.84
C ARG A 45 -9.43 9.74 3.08
N VAL A 46 -10.06 8.71 3.62
CA VAL A 46 -9.53 7.34 3.60
C VAL A 46 -9.98 6.70 2.28
N TYR A 47 -9.06 6.47 1.35
CA TYR A 47 -9.40 5.89 0.06
C TYR A 47 -9.96 4.47 0.23
N LEU A 48 -11.26 4.35 -0.08
CA LEU A 48 -12.03 3.11 -0.04
C LEU A 48 -11.84 2.37 -1.37
N PHE A 49 -11.07 1.29 -1.40
CA PHE A 49 -10.94 0.46 -2.60
C PHE A 49 -12.11 -0.53 -2.72
N ASN A 50 -12.99 -0.25 -3.69
CA ASN A 50 -14.01 -1.07 -4.36
C ASN A 50 -14.98 -1.94 -3.50
N ARG A 51 -16.19 -1.41 -3.30
CA ARG A 51 -17.36 -2.02 -2.61
C ARG A 51 -17.84 -3.38 -3.14
N LYS A 52 -17.37 -3.88 -4.30
CA LYS A 52 -17.92 -5.10 -4.93
C LYS A 52 -17.05 -6.35 -4.83
N LEU A 53 -15.79 -6.26 -4.43
CA LEU A 53 -14.83 -7.39 -4.52
C LEU A 53 -14.34 -7.92 -3.15
N LEU A 54 -14.93 -7.42 -2.07
CA LEU A 54 -14.72 -7.84 -0.69
C LEU A 54 -15.55 -9.07 -0.29
N TRP A 55 -15.56 -10.16 -1.07
CA TRP A 55 -16.32 -11.35 -0.68
C TRP A 55 -15.73 -12.11 0.52
N ARG A 56 -14.60 -11.67 1.09
CA ARG A 56 -14.13 -12.12 2.41
C ARG A 56 -13.87 -11.04 3.46
N TRP A 57 -13.91 -9.75 3.13
CA TRP A 57 -13.45 -8.68 4.06
C TRP A 57 -14.22 -7.36 3.92
N LYS A 58 -15.55 -7.44 3.81
CA LYS A 58 -16.43 -6.26 3.69
C LYS A 58 -16.37 -5.27 4.87
N GLY A 59 -15.71 -5.60 5.98
CA GLY A 59 -15.72 -4.80 7.21
C GLY A 59 -14.60 -3.77 7.39
N ILE A 60 -13.42 -3.97 6.77
CA ILE A 60 -12.22 -3.17 7.11
C ILE A 60 -12.40 -1.67 6.86
N VAL A 61 -13.21 -1.34 5.85
CA VAL A 61 -13.38 0.01 5.32
C VAL A 61 -14.29 0.88 6.21
N GLU A 62 -15.17 0.25 7.01
CA GLU A 62 -16.08 0.93 7.96
C GLU A 62 -15.58 0.82 9.41
N MET A 63 -14.48 0.09 9.65
CA MET A 63 -13.89 -0.18 10.96
C MET A 63 -12.73 0.76 11.30
N CYS A 64 -12.80 2.01 10.82
CA CYS A 64 -12.03 3.07 11.46
C CYS A 64 -12.48 3.05 12.92
N PRO A 65 -11.57 2.87 13.92
CA PRO A 65 -11.98 2.89 15.31
C PRO A 65 -12.89 4.08 15.52
N GLU A 66 -14.11 3.83 16.01
CA GLU A 66 -14.85 4.90 16.66
C GLU A 66 -13.91 5.58 17.67
N SER A 67 -14.18 6.83 18.02
CA SER A 67 -13.39 7.67 18.96
C SER A 67 -12.76 7.00 20.20
N SER A 68 -13.19 5.78 20.54
CA SER A 68 -12.60 4.80 21.46
C SER A 68 -11.15 4.34 21.22
N GLY A 69 -10.52 4.59 20.07
CA GLY A 69 -9.07 4.35 19.89
C GLY A 69 -8.62 2.88 19.93
N SER A 70 -9.48 1.94 19.53
CA SER A 70 -9.13 0.52 19.37
C SER A 70 -9.92 -0.14 18.23
N PHE A 71 -9.35 -1.15 17.60
CA PHE A 71 -10.08 -2.01 16.67
C PHE A 71 -11.10 -2.88 17.43
N ASP A 72 -12.24 -3.18 16.80
CA ASP A 72 -13.17 -4.14 17.38
C ASP A 72 -12.59 -5.56 17.39
N GLN A 73 -13.13 -6.41 18.28
CA GLN A 73 -12.62 -7.77 18.49
C GLN A 73 -12.79 -8.68 17.27
N ASN A 74 -13.81 -8.46 16.44
CA ASN A 74 -13.98 -9.25 15.22
C ASN A 74 -12.91 -8.89 14.20
N PHE A 75 -12.59 -7.60 14.06
CA PHE A 75 -11.52 -7.15 13.19
C PHE A 75 -10.14 -7.68 13.64
N LEU A 76 -9.83 -7.60 14.93
CA LEU A 76 -8.58 -8.17 15.47
C LEU A 76 -8.50 -9.68 15.23
N LYS A 77 -9.63 -10.38 15.39
CA LYS A 77 -9.71 -11.81 15.06
C LYS A 77 -9.47 -12.05 13.58
N ASP A 78 -10.07 -11.29 12.69
CA ASP A 78 -9.88 -11.46 11.25
C ASP A 78 -8.40 -11.20 10.87
N LEU A 79 -7.77 -10.17 11.44
CA LEU A 79 -6.33 -9.91 11.24
C LEU A 79 -5.48 -11.09 11.72
N SER A 80 -5.79 -11.64 12.90
CA SER A 80 -5.10 -12.80 13.45
C SER A 80 -5.27 -14.04 12.56
N ASP A 81 -6.50 -14.32 12.10
CA ASP A 81 -6.82 -15.43 11.19
C ASP A 81 -6.10 -15.26 9.84
N GLY A 82 -5.94 -14.03 9.36
CA GLY A 82 -5.19 -13.72 8.15
C GLY A 82 -3.68 -13.91 8.35
N TYR A 83 -3.15 -13.48 9.49
CA TYR A 83 -1.74 -13.62 9.85
C TYR A 83 -1.31 -15.10 9.96
N ILE A 84 -2.12 -15.94 10.61
CA ILE A 84 -1.84 -17.38 10.77
C ILE A 84 -1.70 -18.10 9.41
N LYS A 85 -2.42 -17.65 8.38
CA LYS A 85 -2.41 -18.28 7.04
C LYS A 85 -1.17 -17.99 6.22
N ILE A 86 -0.35 -17.00 6.61
CA ILE A 86 0.80 -16.57 5.81
C ILE A 86 1.80 -17.72 5.64
N ASP A 87 2.09 -18.44 6.71
CA ASP A 87 3.06 -19.54 6.67
C ASP A 87 2.54 -20.70 5.81
N ASP A 88 1.28 -21.09 5.98
CA ASP A 88 0.63 -22.13 5.17
C ASP A 88 0.64 -21.77 3.66
N ASP A 89 0.29 -20.53 3.32
CA ASP A 89 0.29 -20.05 1.94
C ASP A 89 1.70 -20.00 1.35
N TYR A 90 2.69 -19.55 2.14
CA TYR A 90 4.10 -19.53 1.75
C TYR A 90 4.61 -20.93 1.49
N GLN A 91 4.44 -21.86 2.45
CA GLN A 91 4.92 -23.23 2.34
C GLN A 91 4.29 -23.92 1.12
N PHE A 92 2.98 -23.76 0.94
CA PHE A 92 2.28 -24.31 -0.22
C PHE A 92 2.89 -23.79 -1.54
N LEU A 93 3.00 -22.47 -1.70
CA LEU A 93 3.51 -21.90 -2.94
C LEU A 93 4.99 -22.24 -3.17
N SER A 94 5.80 -22.16 -2.12
CA SER A 94 7.23 -22.48 -2.15
C SER A 94 7.44 -23.92 -2.63
N GLU A 95 6.77 -24.89 -2.01
CA GLU A 95 6.83 -26.30 -2.42
C GLU A 95 6.41 -26.45 -3.89
N LYS A 96 5.24 -25.93 -4.26
CA LYS A 96 4.70 -26.15 -5.60
C LYS A 96 5.55 -25.53 -6.70
N TYR A 97 6.10 -24.34 -6.48
CA TYR A 97 6.97 -23.69 -7.47
C TYR A 97 8.39 -24.29 -7.50
N VAL A 98 8.94 -24.71 -6.35
CA VAL A 98 10.27 -25.35 -6.31
C VAL A 98 10.26 -26.70 -7.03
N TYR A 99 9.24 -27.51 -6.80
CA TYR A 99 9.13 -28.86 -7.39
C TYR A 99 8.42 -28.89 -8.74
N PHE A 100 8.00 -27.74 -9.29
CA PHE A 100 7.41 -27.70 -10.63
C PHE A 100 8.45 -28.06 -11.70
N SER A 101 8.12 -29.01 -12.58
CA SER A 101 8.98 -29.44 -13.69
C SER A 101 8.91 -28.45 -14.85
N PHE A 102 9.64 -27.34 -14.76
CA PHE A 102 9.74 -26.36 -15.85
C PHE A 102 10.43 -26.93 -17.09
N GLN A 103 9.93 -26.57 -18.27
CA GLN A 103 10.59 -26.86 -19.54
C GLN A 103 11.72 -25.86 -19.85
N SER A 104 11.63 -24.65 -19.29
CA SER A 104 12.63 -23.60 -19.48
C SER A 104 13.46 -23.37 -18.21
N GLU A 105 14.78 -23.51 -18.32
CA GLU A 105 15.71 -23.19 -17.21
C GLU A 105 15.57 -21.73 -16.74
N LYS A 106 15.26 -20.80 -17.65
CA LYS A 106 14.98 -19.42 -17.28
C LYS A 106 13.68 -19.32 -16.47
N ALA A 107 12.61 -20.00 -16.87
CA ALA A 107 11.37 -20.01 -16.09
C ALA A 107 11.61 -20.56 -14.68
N LYS A 108 12.40 -21.63 -14.57
CA LYS A 108 12.82 -22.21 -13.28
C LYS A 108 13.61 -21.22 -12.42
N GLU A 109 14.57 -20.49 -13.00
CA GLU A 109 15.33 -19.45 -12.30
C GLU A 109 14.40 -18.35 -11.76
N PHE A 110 13.52 -17.80 -12.61
CA PHE A 110 12.57 -16.77 -12.20
C PHE A 110 11.57 -17.28 -11.14
N SER A 111 11.23 -18.57 -11.17
CA SER A 111 10.41 -19.20 -10.15
C SER A 111 11.14 -19.34 -8.81
N GLN A 112 12.27 -20.04 -8.80
CA GLN A 112 12.96 -20.43 -7.56
C GLN A 112 13.77 -19.28 -6.95
N HIS A 113 14.38 -18.43 -7.77
CA HIS A 113 15.25 -17.34 -7.32
C HIS A 113 14.58 -15.97 -7.39
N GLY A 114 13.55 -15.82 -8.24
CA GLY A 114 12.69 -14.64 -8.25
C GLY A 114 11.53 -14.80 -7.25
N LEU A 115 10.47 -15.48 -7.69
CA LEU A 115 9.21 -15.54 -6.97
C LEU A 115 9.34 -16.12 -5.56
N VAL A 116 9.90 -17.33 -5.39
CA VAL A 116 9.95 -18.02 -4.09
C VAL A 116 10.76 -17.25 -3.04
N ARG A 117 11.91 -16.68 -3.43
CA ARG A 117 12.70 -15.82 -2.52
C ARG A 117 11.93 -14.57 -2.12
N ARG A 118 11.17 -13.96 -3.03
CA ARG A 118 10.35 -12.79 -2.73
C ARG A 118 9.17 -13.11 -1.82
N LEU A 119 8.52 -14.26 -2.01
CA LEU A 119 7.46 -14.72 -1.10
C LEU A 119 8.00 -14.87 0.33
N SER A 120 9.20 -15.41 0.49
CA SER A 120 9.88 -15.48 1.79
C SER A 120 10.17 -14.09 2.38
N THR A 121 10.64 -13.14 1.56
CA THR A 121 10.83 -11.75 2.01
C THR A 121 9.52 -11.09 2.42
N LEU A 122 8.43 -11.31 1.68
CA LEU A 122 7.10 -10.78 2.02
C LEU A 122 6.61 -11.33 3.36
N GLN A 123 6.67 -12.65 3.57
CA GLN A 123 6.36 -13.29 4.85
C GLN A 123 7.17 -12.65 5.98
N ARG A 124 8.48 -12.53 5.80
CA ARG A 124 9.37 -11.94 6.81
C ARG A 124 9.05 -10.49 7.13
N CYS A 125 8.69 -9.69 6.13
CA CYS A 125 8.25 -8.31 6.36
C CYS A 125 6.97 -8.28 7.18
N ILE A 126 6.00 -9.16 6.91
CA ILE A 126 4.76 -9.22 7.68
C ILE A 126 5.02 -9.60 9.14
N GLU A 127 5.88 -10.61 9.39
CA GLU A 127 6.30 -11.00 10.74
C GLU A 127 6.95 -9.86 11.50
N ASN A 128 7.94 -9.20 10.90
CA ASN A 128 8.66 -8.10 11.53
C ASN A 128 7.70 -6.96 11.88
N ILE A 129 6.76 -6.64 10.98
CA ILE A 129 5.79 -5.57 11.19
C ILE A 129 4.84 -5.89 12.34
N HIS A 130 4.35 -7.13 12.45
CA HIS A 130 3.53 -7.55 13.58
C HIS A 130 4.32 -7.56 14.90
N ASN A 131 5.61 -7.90 14.86
CA ASN A 131 6.47 -7.86 16.05
C ASN A 131 6.74 -6.43 16.53
N ILE A 132 6.97 -5.50 15.60
CA ILE A 132 7.24 -4.09 15.90
C ILE A 132 5.96 -3.36 16.35
N SER A 133 4.87 -3.61 15.64
CA SER A 133 3.58 -2.94 15.82
C SER A 133 2.47 -3.98 15.83
N PRO A 134 2.19 -4.68 16.94
CA PRO A 134 1.07 -5.61 16.98
C PRO A 134 -0.27 -4.88 16.78
N PRO A 135 -1.25 -5.44 16.04
CA PRO A 135 -2.50 -4.76 15.71
C PRO A 135 -3.36 -4.41 16.94
N GLU A 136 -3.18 -5.13 18.06
CA GLU A 136 -3.82 -4.86 19.34
C GLU A 136 -3.16 -3.74 20.15
N LYS A 137 -1.95 -3.29 19.76
CA LYS A 137 -1.19 -2.26 20.47
C LYS A 137 -1.20 -0.93 19.72
N TRP A 138 -1.60 0.11 20.44
CA TRP A 138 -1.75 1.48 19.93
C TRP A 138 -0.84 2.47 20.67
N GLU A 139 0.13 1.93 21.41
CA GLU A 139 1.17 2.69 22.09
C GLU A 139 2.09 3.33 21.06
N LYS A 140 2.65 4.50 21.43
CA LYS A 140 3.64 5.15 20.58
C LYS A 140 4.86 4.29 20.41
N LEU A 141 5.27 4.16 19.15
CA LEU A 141 6.51 3.51 18.80
C LEU A 141 7.69 4.47 19.02
N GLU A 142 8.79 3.92 19.52
CA GLU A 142 10.06 4.64 19.52
C GLU A 142 10.51 4.95 18.09
N ARG A 143 11.37 5.96 17.95
CA ARG A 143 11.84 6.42 16.65
C ARG A 143 12.48 5.31 15.81
N GLU A 144 13.33 4.49 16.41
CA GLU A 144 14.01 3.39 15.70
C GLU A 144 13.00 2.33 15.24
N ALA A 145 12.01 2.00 16.08
CA ALA A 145 10.92 1.11 15.71
C ALA A 145 10.09 1.64 14.52
N LEU A 146 9.83 2.96 14.45
CA LEU A 146 9.17 3.57 13.30
C LEU A 146 10.01 3.50 12.02
N ILE A 147 11.33 3.65 12.13
CA ILE A 147 12.26 3.53 10.99
C ILE A 147 12.24 2.08 10.47
N ASP A 148 12.39 1.10 11.35
CA ASP A 148 12.37 -0.32 11.00
C ASP A 148 11.03 -0.74 10.40
N LEU A 149 9.92 -0.23 10.95
CA LEU A 149 8.58 -0.42 10.39
C LEU A 149 8.50 0.13 8.96
N GLY A 150 9.01 1.35 8.74
CA GLY A 150 9.12 1.95 7.41
C GLY A 150 9.95 1.11 6.43
N ILE A 151 11.11 0.60 6.85
CA ILE A 151 11.97 -0.27 6.04
C ILE A 151 11.23 -1.54 5.61
N ASN A 152 10.54 -2.21 6.54
CA ASN A 152 9.80 -3.42 6.24
C ASN A 152 8.61 -3.15 5.31
N LEU A 153 7.88 -2.04 5.49
CA LEU A 153 6.76 -1.67 4.60
C LEU A 153 7.24 -1.35 3.18
N GLN A 154 8.35 -0.63 3.05
CA GLN A 154 8.95 -0.33 1.74
C GLN A 154 9.44 -1.60 1.05
N SER A 155 10.13 -2.47 1.79
CA SER A 155 10.56 -3.78 1.29
C SER A 155 9.37 -4.64 0.87
N PHE A 156 8.28 -4.65 1.65
CA PHE A 156 7.06 -5.38 1.35
C PHE A 156 6.45 -4.94 0.01
N ILE A 157 6.19 -3.64 -0.16
CA ILE A 157 5.64 -3.09 -1.41
C ILE A 157 6.54 -3.39 -2.61
N ALA A 158 7.86 -3.19 -2.49
CA ALA A 158 8.79 -3.48 -3.58
C ALA A 158 8.77 -4.97 -3.99
N ASN A 159 8.67 -5.88 -3.02
CA ASN A 159 8.65 -7.31 -3.29
C ASN A 159 7.32 -7.81 -3.88
N ILE A 160 6.19 -7.16 -3.62
CA ILE A 160 4.91 -7.46 -4.29
C ILE A 160 5.07 -7.28 -5.81
N PHE A 161 5.61 -6.15 -6.23
CA PHE A 161 5.87 -5.90 -7.65
C PHE A 161 6.86 -6.88 -8.26
N GLY A 162 7.92 -7.18 -7.51
CA GLY A 162 8.86 -8.21 -7.92
C GLY A 162 8.20 -9.57 -8.14
N CYS A 163 7.21 -9.95 -7.31
CA CYS A 163 6.44 -11.17 -7.52
C CYS A 163 5.64 -11.13 -8.82
N PHE A 164 4.96 -10.03 -9.13
CA PHE A 164 4.20 -9.88 -10.38
C PHE A 164 5.09 -9.94 -11.62
N ASP A 165 6.24 -9.25 -11.59
CA ASP A 165 7.21 -9.30 -12.67
C ASP A 165 7.77 -10.72 -12.82
N ASN A 166 8.09 -11.41 -11.72
CA ASN A 166 8.59 -12.79 -11.79
C ASN A 166 7.53 -13.76 -12.32
N LEU A 167 6.25 -13.61 -11.97
CA LEU A 167 5.16 -14.39 -12.57
C LEU A 167 5.05 -14.17 -14.09
N ALA A 168 5.16 -12.90 -14.53
CA ALA A 168 5.17 -12.55 -15.95
C ALA A 168 6.34 -13.21 -16.70
N TRP A 169 7.56 -13.16 -16.13
CA TRP A 169 8.74 -13.79 -16.72
C TRP A 169 8.65 -15.32 -16.76
N ILE A 170 8.16 -15.95 -15.68
CA ILE A 170 7.91 -17.40 -15.65
C ILE A 170 7.02 -17.79 -16.82
N TRP A 171 5.90 -17.09 -17.01
CA TRP A 171 4.98 -17.39 -18.12
C TRP A 171 5.60 -17.17 -19.49
N ALA A 172 6.26 -16.02 -19.69
CA ALA A 172 6.90 -15.68 -20.96
C ALA A 172 7.91 -16.75 -21.39
N PHE A 173 8.75 -17.22 -20.46
CA PHE A 173 9.76 -18.23 -20.75
C PHE A 173 9.20 -19.64 -20.86
N GLU A 174 8.29 -20.03 -19.97
CA GLU A 174 7.74 -21.39 -19.96
C GLU A 174 6.84 -21.64 -21.17
N LYS A 175 6.12 -20.61 -21.66
CA LYS A 175 5.30 -20.71 -22.87
C LYS A 175 6.03 -20.29 -24.14
N ASN A 176 7.32 -19.96 -24.04
CA ASN A 176 8.15 -19.48 -25.15
C ASN A 176 7.46 -18.36 -25.97
N ILE A 177 6.86 -17.39 -25.27
CA ILE A 177 6.10 -16.31 -25.88
C ILE A 177 7.02 -15.43 -26.73
N LYS A 178 6.66 -15.25 -27.99
CA LYS A 178 7.31 -14.32 -28.92
C LYS A 178 6.43 -13.12 -29.17
N GLY A 179 7.04 -11.96 -29.38
CA GLY A 179 6.32 -10.77 -29.82
C GLY A 179 5.88 -10.86 -31.29
N LYS A 180 5.13 -9.85 -31.76
CA LYS A 180 4.62 -9.74 -33.14
C LYS A 180 5.68 -9.91 -34.23
N SER A 181 6.95 -9.61 -33.92
CA SER A 181 8.08 -9.76 -34.85
C SER A 181 8.68 -11.17 -34.89
N GLY A 182 8.16 -12.11 -34.11
CA GLY A 182 8.73 -13.45 -33.91
C GLY A 182 9.95 -13.48 -32.97
N LYS A 183 10.40 -12.31 -32.50
CA LYS A 183 11.51 -12.19 -31.54
C LYS A 183 11.01 -12.32 -30.10
N ASP A 184 11.95 -12.54 -29.17
CA ASP A 184 11.66 -12.49 -27.74
C ASP A 184 11.05 -11.14 -27.34
N LEU A 185 10.12 -11.16 -26.40
CA LEU A 185 9.51 -9.96 -25.86
C LEU A 185 10.58 -9.07 -25.20
N SER A 186 10.45 -7.76 -25.38
CA SER A 186 11.33 -6.82 -24.68
C SER A 186 10.94 -6.72 -23.20
N ARG A 187 11.85 -6.20 -22.35
CA ARG A 187 11.55 -6.00 -20.93
C ARG A 187 10.31 -5.12 -20.68
N LYS A 188 10.00 -4.17 -21.58
CA LYS A 188 8.84 -3.29 -21.44
C LYS A 188 7.53 -4.00 -21.78
N ASP A 189 7.61 -5.02 -22.61
CA ASP A 189 6.46 -5.81 -23.08
C ASP A 189 6.12 -6.98 -22.16
N ILE A 190 6.93 -7.19 -21.12
CA ILE A 190 6.76 -8.24 -20.10
C ILE A 190 6.24 -7.61 -18.82
N GLY A 191 5.01 -8.00 -18.48
CA GLY A 191 4.35 -7.65 -17.24
C GLY A 191 2.85 -7.92 -17.35
N LEU A 192 2.12 -7.55 -16.30
CA LEU A 192 0.71 -7.92 -16.11
C LEU A 192 -0.27 -6.78 -16.40
N LYS A 193 0.19 -5.67 -16.98
CA LYS A 193 -0.69 -4.56 -17.39
C LYS A 193 -1.22 -4.79 -18.81
N LYS A 194 -2.44 -4.34 -19.08
CA LYS A 194 -3.14 -4.54 -20.37
C LYS A 194 -2.37 -3.97 -21.57
N GLU A 195 -1.57 -2.94 -21.34
CA GLU A 195 -0.78 -2.27 -22.38
C GLU A 195 0.43 -3.11 -22.81
N GLN A 196 0.81 -4.13 -22.04
CA GLN A 196 1.97 -4.96 -22.29
C GLN A 196 1.60 -6.15 -23.18
N GLU A 197 2.49 -6.51 -24.11
CA GLU A 197 2.21 -7.55 -25.10
C GLU A 197 1.96 -8.92 -24.45
N LEU A 198 2.71 -9.24 -23.39
CA LEU A 198 2.54 -10.49 -22.64
C LEU A 198 1.11 -10.68 -22.13
N TYR A 199 0.43 -9.62 -21.70
CA TYR A 199 -0.91 -9.70 -21.11
C TYR A 199 -1.89 -10.43 -22.03
N ASN A 200 -1.81 -10.15 -23.34
CA ASN A 200 -2.70 -10.75 -24.34
C ASN A 200 -2.43 -12.24 -24.58
N THR A 201 -1.34 -12.78 -24.04
CA THR A 201 -0.98 -14.20 -24.11
C THR A 201 -1.37 -14.97 -22.85
N LEU A 202 -1.83 -14.26 -21.81
CA LEU A 202 -2.31 -14.89 -20.59
C LEU A 202 -3.67 -15.57 -20.84
N PRO A 203 -3.98 -16.69 -20.18
CA PRO A 203 -5.30 -17.30 -20.21
C PRO A 203 -6.41 -16.34 -19.75
N GLU A 204 -7.62 -16.54 -20.26
CA GLU A 204 -8.79 -15.71 -19.93
C GLU A 204 -9.06 -15.65 -18.41
N SER A 205 -8.83 -16.75 -17.69
CA SER A 205 -8.95 -16.83 -16.23
C SER A 205 -8.07 -15.79 -15.52
N ILE A 206 -6.82 -15.64 -15.95
CA ILE A 206 -5.86 -14.68 -15.41
C ILE A 206 -6.20 -13.27 -15.86
N GLN A 207 -6.51 -13.06 -17.14
CA GLN A 207 -6.91 -11.74 -17.64
C GLN A 207 -8.16 -11.21 -16.92
N LYS A 208 -9.14 -12.07 -16.66
CA LYS A 208 -10.35 -11.73 -15.91
C LYS A 208 -10.01 -11.31 -14.49
N TYR A 209 -9.19 -12.09 -13.79
CA TYR A 209 -8.75 -11.76 -12.43
C TYR A 209 -8.03 -10.40 -12.40
N LEU A 210 -7.07 -10.16 -13.31
CA LEU A 210 -6.35 -8.89 -13.40
C LEU A 210 -7.30 -7.72 -13.71
N GLY A 211 -8.30 -7.93 -14.59
CA GLY A 211 -9.32 -6.95 -14.91
C GLY A 211 -10.21 -6.59 -13.72
N GLU A 212 -10.64 -7.58 -12.93
CA GLU A 212 -11.42 -7.38 -11.72
C GLU A 212 -10.61 -6.66 -10.63
N LYS A 213 -9.29 -6.87 -10.59
CA LYS A 213 -8.39 -6.27 -9.60
C LYS A 213 -7.64 -5.02 -10.11
N ASN A 214 -8.06 -4.42 -11.22
CA ASN A 214 -7.38 -3.25 -11.82
C ASN A 214 -7.14 -2.13 -10.80
N ASP A 215 -8.15 -1.89 -10.00
CA ASP A 215 -8.18 -0.97 -8.89
C ASP A 215 -7.03 -1.20 -7.88
N TRP A 216 -6.87 -2.43 -7.42
CA TRP A 216 -5.76 -2.83 -6.55
C TRP A 216 -4.39 -2.61 -7.21
N PHE A 217 -4.25 -2.91 -8.51
CA PHE A 217 -3.02 -2.64 -9.26
C PHE A 217 -2.70 -1.15 -9.39
N VAL A 218 -3.71 -0.29 -9.52
CA VAL A 218 -3.54 1.17 -9.54
C VAL A 218 -3.01 1.65 -8.20
N TYR A 219 -3.61 1.21 -7.09
CA TYR A 219 -3.14 1.50 -5.73
C TYR A 219 -1.68 1.08 -5.54
N LEU A 220 -1.35 -0.17 -5.84
CA LEU A 220 0.02 -0.66 -5.69
C LEU A 220 0.98 0.15 -6.57
N THR A 221 0.58 0.47 -7.81
CA THR A 221 1.44 1.17 -8.78
C THR A 221 1.79 2.56 -8.25
N ASP A 222 0.82 3.27 -7.68
CA ASP A 222 1.04 4.59 -7.09
C ASP A 222 2.06 4.53 -5.94
N PHE A 223 1.93 3.55 -5.04
CA PHE A 223 2.88 3.33 -3.95
C PHE A 223 4.28 2.97 -4.43
N ARG A 224 4.40 2.09 -5.43
CA ARG A 224 5.70 1.75 -6.02
C ARG A 224 6.35 2.94 -6.71
N ASP A 225 5.59 3.65 -7.54
CA ASP A 225 6.13 4.76 -8.30
C ASP A 225 6.56 5.89 -7.37
N ALA A 226 5.81 6.13 -6.28
CA ALA A 226 6.25 7.00 -5.21
C ALA A 226 7.56 6.51 -4.56
N LEU A 227 7.63 5.23 -4.15
CA LEU A 227 8.78 4.65 -3.49
C LEU A 227 10.06 4.69 -4.34
N VAL A 228 9.96 4.37 -5.63
CA VAL A 228 11.13 4.24 -6.52
C VAL A 228 11.58 5.58 -7.08
N HIS A 229 10.66 6.54 -7.26
CA HIS A 229 10.95 7.76 -8.02
C HIS A 229 10.78 9.06 -7.24
N ARG A 230 10.11 9.04 -6.08
CA ARG A 230 9.70 10.27 -5.38
C ARG A 230 10.01 10.23 -3.88
N ILE A 231 9.08 9.70 -3.10
CA ILE A 231 9.05 9.84 -1.64
C ILE A 231 8.92 8.44 -1.03
N PRO A 232 9.82 8.05 -0.10
CA PRO A 232 9.68 6.79 0.62
C PRO A 232 8.38 6.72 1.40
N LEU A 233 7.90 5.50 1.68
CA LEU A 233 6.72 5.32 2.52
C LEU A 233 6.96 5.90 3.90
N TYR A 234 5.96 6.61 4.39
CA TYR A 234 5.97 7.28 5.68
C TYR A 234 4.91 6.68 6.60
N VAL A 235 5.34 6.35 7.82
CA VAL A 235 4.47 5.94 8.93
C VAL A 235 4.37 7.10 9.91
N PRO A 236 3.19 7.70 10.09
CA PRO A 236 3.03 8.76 11.08
C PRO A 236 3.33 8.29 12.50
N PRO A 237 4.10 9.07 13.30
CA PRO A 237 4.43 8.70 14.66
C PRO A 237 3.20 8.68 15.56
N CYS A 238 2.25 9.60 15.32
CA CYS A 238 0.95 9.60 15.96
C CYS A 238 -0.10 10.36 15.14
N ARG A 239 -1.36 10.08 15.46
CA ARG A 239 -2.53 10.88 15.14
C ARG A 239 -2.81 11.79 16.33
N VAL A 240 -3.15 13.04 16.03
CA VAL A 240 -3.53 14.04 17.03
C VAL A 240 -4.95 14.53 16.73
N ASN A 241 -5.71 14.82 17.79
CA ASN A 241 -6.96 15.56 17.65
C ASN A 241 -6.70 17.08 17.52
N ASP A 242 -7.72 17.87 17.23
CA ASP A 242 -7.58 19.32 16.98
C ASP A 242 -6.98 20.10 18.16
N ALA A 243 -7.27 19.68 19.39
CA ALA A 243 -6.73 20.32 20.59
C ALA A 243 -5.25 19.98 20.77
N GLU A 244 -4.90 18.70 20.61
CA GLU A 244 -3.51 18.22 20.62
C GLU A 244 -2.68 18.84 19.49
N ALA A 245 -3.25 19.01 18.30
CA ALA A 245 -2.57 19.63 17.17
C ALA A 245 -2.23 21.10 17.43
N LYS A 246 -3.17 21.87 18.01
CA LYS A 246 -2.93 23.24 18.46
C LYS A 246 -1.83 23.31 19.52
N GLU A 247 -1.87 22.38 20.47
CA GLU A 247 -0.89 22.31 21.54
C GLU A 247 0.49 21.92 21.02
N MET A 248 0.55 20.97 20.10
CA MET A 248 1.78 20.55 19.43
C MET A 248 2.43 21.72 18.69
N LYS A 249 1.65 22.50 17.92
CA LYS A 249 2.15 23.73 17.26
C LYS A 249 2.66 24.77 18.24
N ARG A 250 2.01 24.90 19.41
CA ARG A 250 2.45 25.78 20.50
C ARG A 250 3.79 25.31 21.07
N LEU A 251 3.94 24.01 21.34
CA LEU A 251 5.18 23.41 21.85
C LEU A 251 6.32 23.54 20.86
N GLU A 252 6.09 23.25 19.57
CA GLU A 252 7.11 23.42 18.51
C GLU A 252 7.64 24.85 18.46
N SER A 253 6.76 25.84 18.56
CA SER A 253 7.15 27.25 18.55
C SER A 253 8.07 27.57 19.73
N LYS A 254 7.74 27.10 20.94
CA LYS A 254 8.58 27.28 22.14
C LYS A 254 9.90 26.51 22.09
N ILE A 255 9.90 25.30 21.54
CA ILE A 255 11.11 24.50 21.32
C ILE A 255 12.09 25.28 20.45
N TRP A 256 11.60 25.89 19.36
CA TRP A 256 12.43 26.72 18.48
C TRP A 256 12.98 27.97 19.16
N GLU A 257 12.19 28.62 20.02
CA GLU A 257 12.66 29.75 20.85
C GLU A 257 13.78 29.31 21.79
N CYS A 258 13.61 28.21 22.53
CA CYS A 258 14.63 27.67 23.44
C CYS A 258 15.93 27.33 22.70
N ILE A 259 15.83 26.72 21.52
CA ILE A 259 17.00 26.41 20.67
C ILE A 259 17.74 27.67 20.25
N LYS A 260 17.03 28.72 19.82
CA LYS A 260 17.64 30.01 19.42
C LYS A 260 18.38 30.67 20.59
N GLU A 261 17.87 30.51 21.80
CA GLU A 261 18.45 31.07 23.03
C GLU A 261 19.47 30.14 23.71
N HIS A 262 19.82 29.01 23.08
CA HIS A 262 20.74 27.99 23.63
C HIS A 262 20.26 27.37 24.96
N ARG A 263 18.95 27.38 25.23
CA ARG A 263 18.30 26.73 26.38
C ARG A 263 17.94 25.29 26.05
N PHE A 264 18.94 24.42 25.97
CA PHE A 264 18.77 23.04 25.48
C PHE A 264 17.97 22.15 26.45
N ASP A 265 18.17 22.29 27.75
CA ASP A 265 17.44 21.53 28.77
C ASP A 265 15.92 21.83 28.72
N ASP A 266 15.56 23.11 28.56
CA ASP A 266 14.16 23.55 28.38
C ASP A 266 13.56 22.95 27.09
N SER A 267 14.33 22.91 26.01
CA SER A 267 13.93 22.32 24.73
C SER A 267 13.68 20.81 24.86
N GLU A 268 14.52 20.10 25.62
CA GLU A 268 14.35 18.67 25.89
C GLU A 268 13.09 18.40 26.72
N ALA A 269 12.85 19.19 27.77
CA ALA A 269 11.63 19.09 28.58
C ALA A 269 10.35 19.32 27.75
N LEU A 270 10.36 20.33 26.86
CA LEU A 270 9.24 20.60 25.94
C LEU A 270 9.03 19.50 24.90
N ARG A 271 10.10 18.83 24.44
CA ARG A 271 9.98 17.65 23.57
C ARG A 271 9.35 16.48 24.30
N ALA A 272 9.75 16.24 25.55
CA ALA A 272 9.11 15.22 26.38
C ALA A 272 7.62 15.50 26.64
N GLU A 273 7.20 16.78 26.64
CA GLU A 273 5.78 17.16 26.68
C GLU A 273 5.09 16.90 25.32
N GLN A 274 5.74 17.27 24.21
CA GLN A 274 5.23 17.02 22.85
C GLN A 274 5.05 15.51 22.59
N ASP A 275 5.99 14.69 23.05
CA ASP A 275 5.98 13.24 22.90
C ASP A 275 4.84 12.57 23.68
N ARG A 276 4.13 13.28 24.57
CA ARG A 276 2.92 12.78 25.24
C ARG A 276 1.65 13.00 24.42
N LEU A 277 1.68 13.84 23.37
CA LEU A 277 0.47 14.21 22.60
C LEU A 277 0.15 13.25 21.46
N GLY A 278 -1.11 12.84 21.35
CA GLY A 278 -1.57 11.93 20.30
C GLY A 278 -1.30 10.46 20.58
N GLN A 279 -1.80 9.62 19.66
CA GLN A 279 -1.76 8.17 19.75
C GLN A 279 -1.20 7.56 18.47
N PHE A 280 -0.44 6.48 18.56
CA PHE A 280 -0.01 5.78 17.35
C PHE A 280 -1.20 5.14 16.64
N VAL A 281 -1.19 5.21 15.31
CA VAL A 281 -2.16 4.55 14.45
C VAL A 281 -1.38 3.90 13.32
N PRO A 282 -1.62 2.62 12.98
CA PRO A 282 -0.84 1.89 11.99
C PRO A 282 -1.21 2.31 10.55
N LEU A 283 -0.96 3.57 10.23
CA LEU A 283 -1.19 4.18 8.93
C LEU A 283 0.12 4.25 8.15
N MET A 284 0.02 4.12 6.82
CA MET A 284 1.09 4.51 5.91
C MET A 284 0.56 5.41 4.80
N MET A 285 1.42 6.26 4.29
CA MET A 285 1.20 7.13 3.13
C MET A 285 2.53 7.40 2.43
N HIS A 286 2.50 8.00 1.24
CA HIS A 286 3.73 8.41 0.54
C HIS A 286 3.86 9.92 0.35
N SER A 287 2.79 10.70 0.57
CA SER A 287 2.86 12.15 0.47
C SER A 287 1.76 12.84 1.28
N TYR A 288 2.12 13.96 1.92
CA TYR A 288 1.19 14.85 2.62
C TYR A 288 0.50 15.86 1.71
N TYR A 289 1.20 16.26 0.65
CA TYR A 289 0.80 17.40 -0.19
C TYR A 289 0.14 16.96 -1.48
N GLU A 290 0.37 15.71 -1.91
CA GLU A 290 -0.34 15.15 -3.04
C GLU A 290 -1.76 14.82 -2.61
N SER A 291 -2.73 15.58 -3.11
CA SER A 291 -4.15 15.45 -2.77
C SER A 291 -4.75 14.06 -3.06
N LYS A 292 -4.02 13.22 -3.81
CA LYS A 292 -4.41 11.85 -4.15
C LYS A 292 -3.57 10.77 -3.45
N SER A 293 -2.63 11.13 -2.57
CA SER A 293 -1.85 10.13 -1.85
C SER A 293 -2.78 9.34 -0.91
N PRO A 294 -2.89 8.02 -1.09
CA PRO A 294 -3.73 7.20 -0.22
C PRO A 294 -3.13 7.08 1.19
N ILE A 295 -3.99 7.22 2.19
CA ILE A 295 -3.70 6.89 3.59
C ILE A 295 -4.34 5.53 3.86
N VAL A 296 -3.53 4.55 4.28
CA VAL A 296 -4.00 3.17 4.44
C VAL A 296 -3.58 2.57 5.78
N TYR A 297 -4.46 1.76 6.38
CA TYR A 297 -4.14 0.95 7.55
C TYR A 297 -3.28 -0.24 7.13
N PHE A 298 -1.98 -0.21 7.43
CA PHE A 298 -1.04 -1.13 6.81
C PHE A 298 -1.25 -2.58 7.23
N HIS A 299 -1.69 -2.90 8.45
CA HIS A 299 -1.94 -4.29 8.86
C HIS A 299 -2.93 -5.01 7.95
N ALA A 300 -4.12 -4.42 7.80
CA ALA A 300 -5.15 -4.98 6.95
C ALA A 300 -4.73 -4.99 5.48
N GLN A 301 -4.16 -3.87 5.01
CA GLN A 301 -3.79 -3.73 3.61
C GLN A 301 -2.70 -4.74 3.20
N MET A 302 -1.71 -4.99 4.07
CA MET A 302 -0.67 -5.97 3.82
C MET A 302 -1.22 -7.39 3.70
N LEU A 303 -2.17 -7.80 4.55
CA LEU A 303 -2.80 -9.11 4.46
C LEU A 303 -3.62 -9.24 3.16
N CYS A 304 -4.30 -8.18 2.75
CA CYS A 304 -5.00 -8.12 1.46
C CYS A 304 -4.02 -8.24 0.28
N ASP A 305 -2.90 -7.51 0.33
CA ASP A 305 -1.89 -7.52 -0.73
C ASP A 305 -1.20 -8.90 -0.82
N TRP A 306 -0.87 -9.51 0.33
CA TRP A 306 -0.38 -10.90 0.40
C TRP A 306 -1.37 -11.87 -0.23
N GLY A 307 -2.65 -11.81 0.18
CA GLY A 307 -3.71 -12.65 -0.37
C GLY A 307 -3.83 -12.50 -1.89
N GLY A 308 -3.73 -11.27 -2.40
CA GLY A 308 -3.76 -11.01 -3.85
C GLY A 308 -2.57 -11.62 -4.60
N VAL A 309 -1.35 -11.56 -4.02
CA VAL A 309 -0.17 -12.24 -4.57
C VAL A 309 -0.36 -13.76 -4.57
N VAL A 310 -0.88 -14.32 -3.47
CA VAL A 310 -1.13 -15.76 -3.33
C VAL A 310 -2.16 -16.25 -4.34
N GLU A 311 -3.30 -15.56 -4.46
CA GLU A 311 -4.36 -15.89 -5.41
C GLU A 311 -3.83 -15.89 -6.85
N LEU A 312 -3.07 -14.86 -7.21
CA LEU A 312 -2.49 -14.74 -8.54
C LEU A 312 -1.45 -15.83 -8.82
N ALA A 313 -0.56 -16.12 -7.87
CA ALA A 313 0.42 -17.20 -7.99
C ALA A 313 -0.27 -18.57 -8.14
N LYS A 314 -1.32 -18.85 -7.34
CA LYS A 314 -2.12 -20.08 -7.48
C LYS A 314 -2.77 -20.20 -8.87
N LEU A 315 -3.28 -19.09 -9.42
CA LEU A 315 -3.83 -19.07 -10.78
C LEU A 315 -2.77 -19.38 -11.84
N PHE A 316 -1.60 -18.76 -11.78
CA PHE A 316 -0.50 -19.06 -12.70
C PHE A 316 -0.08 -20.53 -12.62
N LEU A 317 0.13 -21.05 -11.41
CA LEU A 317 0.51 -22.44 -11.20
C LEU A 317 -0.50 -23.42 -11.83
N LYS A 318 -1.79 -23.17 -11.65
CA LYS A 318 -2.86 -23.98 -12.26
C LYS A 318 -2.77 -23.99 -13.79
N GLU A 319 -2.59 -22.82 -14.41
CA GLU A 319 -2.49 -22.72 -15.87
C GLU A 319 -1.19 -23.33 -16.43
N LEU A 320 -0.10 -23.27 -15.65
CA LEU A 320 1.15 -23.96 -15.99
C LEU A 320 0.95 -25.48 -16.00
N GLN A 321 0.27 -26.03 -14.99
CA GLN A 321 -0.04 -27.46 -14.88
C GLN A 321 -0.95 -27.95 -16.01
N ASN A 322 -2.02 -27.21 -16.34
CA ASN A 322 -2.95 -27.55 -17.43
C ASN A 322 -2.23 -27.65 -18.80
N GLY A 323 -1.18 -26.85 -19.00
CA GLY A 323 -0.39 -26.89 -20.23
C GLY A 323 0.47 -28.14 -20.37
N GLN A 324 0.86 -28.78 -19.27
CA GLN A 324 1.69 -30.00 -19.31
C GLN A 324 0.85 -31.23 -19.67
N THR A 325 -0.38 -31.31 -19.18
CA THR A 325 -1.28 -32.45 -19.48
C THR A 325 -1.63 -32.54 -20.96
N GLN A 326 -1.80 -31.39 -21.65
CA GLN A 326 -2.14 -31.37 -23.08
C GLN A 326 -0.97 -31.78 -24.00
N GLY A 327 0.27 -31.73 -23.52
CA GLY A 327 1.45 -32.14 -24.28
C GLY A 327 1.64 -33.65 -24.34
N ASN A 328 1.21 -34.37 -23.31
CA ASN A 328 1.37 -35.82 -23.20
C ASN A 328 0.33 -36.61 -24.02
N ASP A 329 -0.84 -36.02 -24.33
CA ASP A 329 -1.89 -36.67 -25.13
C ASP A 329 -1.65 -36.55 -26.65
N ARG A 330 -0.60 -35.84 -27.08
CA ARG A 330 -0.26 -35.60 -28.50
C ARG A 330 1.02 -36.31 -28.96
N GLN A 331 1.64 -37.10 -28.10
CA GLN A 331 2.72 -38.03 -28.44
C GLN A 331 2.17 -39.46 -28.46
#